data_AF-A0A6M1LLU8-F1
#
_entry.id   AF-A0A6M1LLU8-F1
#
_cell.length_a   1.000
_cell.length_b   1.000
_cell.length_c   1.000
_cell.angle_alpha   90.00
_cell.angle_beta   90.00
_cell.angle_gamma   90.00
#
_symmetry.space_group_name_H-M   'P 1'
#
loop_
_entity.id
_entity.type
_entity.pdbx_description
1 polymer ?
#
loop_
_entity_poly.entity_id
_entity_poly.type
_entity_poly.pdbx_seq_one_letter_code
_entity_poly.pdbx_strand_id
1 'polypeptide(L)' 'MSRTPIALLIGLVGFALYVMAVVALADHVLPLHWVLQFIYFTVAGIAWAWPAKRLMFWAAGAR' A
#
# COMPACT_ATOMS: atom_id res chain seq x y z
N MET A 1 14.18 -8.13 -20.92
CA MET A 1 14.36 -8.04 -19.45
C MET A 1 13.11 -8.56 -18.79
N SER A 2 13.23 -9.50 -17.84
CA SER A 2 12.09 -9.87 -17.00
C SER A 2 11.58 -8.60 -16.31
N ARG A 3 10.27 -8.34 -16.34
CA ARG A 3 9.67 -7.18 -15.66
C ARG A 3 9.60 -7.39 -14.15
N THR A 4 9.81 -8.62 -13.70
CA THR A 4 9.74 -9.06 -12.31
C THR A 4 10.67 -8.30 -11.36
N PRO A 5 11.98 -8.09 -11.64
CA PRO A 5 12.86 -7.38 -10.71
C PRO A 5 12.47 -5.90 -10.59
N ILE A 6 12.04 -5.29 -11.69
CA ILE A 6 11.54 -3.90 -11.71
C ILE A 6 10.25 -3.79 -10.89
N ALA A 7 9.32 -4.72 -11.09
CA ALA A 7 8.09 -4.78 -10.30
C ALA A 7 8.39 -4.99 -8.81
N LEU A 8 9.39 -5.80 -8.47
CA LEU A 8 9.77 -6.04 -7.08
C LEU A 8 10.34 -4.77 -6.43
N LEU A 9 11.21 -4.05 -7.13
CA LEU A 9 11.73 -2.75 -6.67
C LEU A 9 10.63 -1.71 -6.51
N ILE A 10 9.76 -1.57 -7.51
CA ILE A 10 8.61 -0.65 -7.44
C ILE A 10 7.68 -1.03 -6.28
N GLY A 11 7.42 -2.32 -6.10
CA GLY A 11 6.56 -2.83 -5.04
C GLY A 11 7.13 -2.54 -3.67
N LEU A 12 8.42 -2.80 -3.46
CA LEU A 12 9.08 -2.59 -2.18
C LEU A 12 9.19 -1.11 -1.83
N VAL A 13 9.70 -0.30 -2.76
CA VAL A 13 9.85 1.15 -2.55
C VAL A 13 8.49 1.81 -2.42
N GLY A 14 7.54 1.47 -3.29
CA GLY A 14 6.18 1.99 -3.23
C GLY A 14 5.47 1.62 -1.93
N PHE A 15 5.60 0.37 -1.47
CA PHE A 15 4.97 -0.05 -0.23
C PHE A 15 5.61 0.61 0.99
N ALA A 16 6.94 0.77 1.01
CA ALA A 16 7.62 1.49 2.08
C ALA A 16 7.15 2.95 2.16
N LEU A 17 7.07 3.66 1.02
CA LEU A 17 6.54 5.02 0.96
C LEU A 17 5.08 5.09 1.43
N TYR A 18 4.27 4.11 1.02
CA TYR A 18 2.88 4.00 1.44
C TYR A 18 2.74 3.83 2.95
N VAL A 19 3.48 2.89 3.55
CA VAL A 19 3.46 2.66 4.99
C VAL A 19 3.92 3.91 5.74
N MET A 20 5.00 4.57 5.29
CA MET A 20 5.44 5.82 5.90
C MET A 20 4.36 6.90 5.86
N ALA A 21 3.67 7.06 4.73
CA ALA A 21 2.57 8.02 4.60
C ALA A 21 1.38 7.67 5.52
N VAL A 22 0.99 6.39 5.57
CA VAL A 22 -0.09 5.90 6.43
C VAL A 22 0.23 6.12 7.90
N VAL A 23 1.47 5.84 8.32
CA VAL A 23 1.91 6.05 9.71
C VAL A 23 1.96 7.53 10.04
N ALA A 24 2.52 8.37 9.17
CA ALA A 24 2.54 9.82 9.39
C ALA A 24 1.12 10.41 9.49
N LEU A 25 0.18 9.93 8.67
CA LEU A 25 -1.21 10.36 8.74
C LEU A 25 -1.93 9.82 9.99
N ALA A 26 -1.49 8.69 10.55
CA ALA A 26 -2.07 8.11 11.75
C ALA A 26 -1.94 9.03 12.98
N ASP A 27 -0.92 9.88 13.04
CA ASP A 27 -0.75 10.88 14.11
C ASP A 27 -1.96 11.83 14.21
N HIS A 28 -2.65 12.07 13.08
CA HIS A 28 -3.87 12.87 13.04
C HIS A 28 -5.15 12.06 13.34
N VAL A 29 -5.09 10.74 13.21
CA VAL A 29 -6.23 9.83 13.39
C VAL A 29 -6.32 9.31 14.83
N LEU A 30 -5.18 9.07 15.48
CA LEU A 30 -5.12 8.56 16.86
C LEU A 30 -5.87 9.43 17.90
N PRO A 31 -5.91 10.78 17.80
CA PRO A 31 -6.70 11.60 18.70
C PRO A 31 -8.22 11.53 18.46
N LEU A 32 -8.66 10.93 17.34
CA LEU A 32 -10.07 10.85 16.97
C LEU A 32 -10.76 9.67 17.66
N HIS A 33 -12.09 9.63 17.54
CA HIS A 33 -12.91 8.54 18.06
C HIS A 33 -12.46 7.17 17.52
N TRP A 34 -12.45 6.15 18.38
CA TRP A 34 -11.90 4.82 18.06
C TRP A 34 -12.49 4.17 16.80
N VAL A 35 -13.77 4.46 16.48
CA VAL A 35 -14.42 3.96 15.25
C VAL A 35 -13.71 4.47 13.99
N LEU A 36 -13.28 5.75 14.00
CA LEU A 36 -12.52 6.32 12.88
C LEU A 36 -11.14 5.69 12.77
N GLN A 37 -10.49 5.38 13.90
CA GLN A 37 -9.23 4.65 13.92
C GLN A 37 -9.42 3.25 13.29
N PHE A 38 -10.45 2.52 13.71
CA PHE A 38 -10.76 1.20 13.18
C PHE A 38 -10.98 1.23 11.67
N ILE A 39 -11.80 2.15 11.17
CA ILE A 39 -12.06 2.32 9.74
C ILE A 39 -10.76 2.68 9.01
N TYR A 40 -10.00 3.64 9.53
CA TYR A 40 -8.75 4.10 8.94
C TYR A 40 -7.75 2.95 8.79
N PHE A 41 -7.44 2.23 9.87
CA PHE A 41 -6.46 1.15 9.83
C PHE A 41 -6.95 -0.04 9.00
N THR A 42 -8.25 -0.35 9.00
CA THR A 42 -8.81 -1.40 8.13
C THR A 42 -8.66 -1.04 6.66
N VAL A 43 -9.05 0.18 6.27
CA VAL A 43 -8.94 0.65 4.89
C VAL A 43 -7.49 0.76 4.47
N ALA A 44 -6.62 1.35 5.30
CA ALA A 44 -5.21 1.49 5.00
C ALA A 44 -4.49 0.12 4.89
N GLY A 45 -4.87 -0.87 5.69
CA GLY A 45 -4.33 -2.23 5.57
C GLY A 45 -4.67 -2.91 4.24
N ILE A 46 -5.85 -2.63 3.68
CA ILE A 46 -6.35 -3.30 2.47
C ILE A 46 -6.05 -2.49 1.19
N ALA A 47 -5.97 -1.16 1.28
CA ALA A 47 -5.83 -0.28 0.12
C ALA A 47 -4.59 -0.58 -0.75
N TRP A 48 -3.52 -1.12 -0.16
CA TRP A 48 -2.33 -1.50 -0.94
C TRP A 48 -2.50 -2.78 -1.79
N ALA A 49 -3.54 -3.58 -1.54
CA ALA A 49 -3.79 -4.79 -2.31
C ALA A 49 -4.04 -4.49 -3.81
N TRP A 50 -4.68 -3.36 -4.14
CA TRP A 50 -4.94 -2.97 -5.52
C TRP A 50 -3.65 -2.60 -6.29
N PRO A 51 -2.78 -1.70 -5.79
CA PRO A 51 -1.47 -1.45 -6.38
C PRO A 51 -0.64 -2.72 -6.53
N ALA A 52 -0.55 -3.54 -5.48
CA ALA A 52 0.21 -4.79 -5.49
C ALA A 52 -0.29 -5.74 -6.58
N LYS A 53 -1.61 -5.97 -6.63
CA LYS A 53 -2.25 -6.79 -7.67
C LYS A 53 -1.92 -6.29 -9.08
N ARG A 54 -2.07 -4.99 -9.33
CA ARG A 54 -1.79 -4.39 -10.65
C ARG A 54 -0.33 -4.57 -11.05
N LEU A 55 0.59 -4.41 -10.09
CA LEU A 55 2.02 -4.56 -10.31
C LEU A 55 2.40 -6.02 -10.60
N MET A 56 1.79 -6.98 -9.89
CA MET A 56 1.99 -8.41 -10.12
C MET A 56 1.52 -8.84 -11.52
N PHE A 57 0.33 -8.42 -11.95
CA PHE A 57 -0.16 -8.73 -13.31
C PHE A 57 0.70 -8.09 -14.40
N TRP A 58 1.10 -6.84 -14.20
CA TRP A 58 2.03 -6.17 -15.11
C TRP A 58 3.38 -6.91 -15.22
N ALA A 59 3.91 -7.37 -14.09
CA ALA A 59 5.15 -8.14 -14.04
C ALA A 59 5.03 -9.48 -14.78
N ALA A 60 3.88 -10.15 -14.63
CA ALA A 60 3.54 -11.39 -15.32
C ALA A 60 3.22 -11.19 -16.82
N GLY A 61 3.05 -9.95 -17.28
CA GLY A 61 2.65 -9.65 -18.66
C GLY A 61 1.19 -9.97 -18.96
N ALA A 62 0.37 -10.26 -17.95
CA ALA A 62 -1.07 -10.45 -18.09
C ALA A 62 -1.74 -9.08 -18.25
N ARG A 63 -2.56 -8.93 -19.29
CA ARG A 63 -3.30 -7.70 -19.61
C ARG A 63 -4.69 -7.75 -18.99
#